data_AF-A0A8H7NCK2-F1
#
_entry.id   AF-A0A8H7NCK2-F1
#
_cell.length_a   1.000
_cell.length_b   1.000
_cell.length_c   1.000
_cell.angle_alpha   90.00
_cell.angle_beta   90.00
_cell.angle_gamma   90.00
#
_symmetry.space_group_name_H-M   'P 1'
#
loop_
_entity.id
_entity.type
_entity.pdbx_description
1 polymer ?
#
loop_
_entity_poly.entity_id
_entity_poly.type
_entity_poly.pdbx_seq_one_letter_code
_entity_poly.pdbx_strand_id
1 'polypeptide(L)'
;MAHRFWDNLSTSFPWRRGSPFQQPYHVFSESDQTWHPVKPTRRRSATSDPYISSFTVLSWNIDFMRILPDERMRAALDHLRLHVNGNVSSEHEPDIDHKIIMLNEMTDSDLQIIQSQDWIQQEFQLTDISSEYWESDVYGTCMLVPKSMAITDVFRVHYTQTDMSRDALFVEVYLRGKKVRLCTTHLESLVARPP
;
A
#
# COMPACT_ATOMS: atom_id res chain seq x y z
N MET A 1 -29.60 3.70 1.14
CA MET A 1 -28.77 4.26 2.23
C MET A 1 -27.34 4.61 1.78
N ALA A 2 -26.99 4.49 0.49
CA ALA A 2 -25.65 4.79 -0.04
C ALA A 2 -25.46 6.24 -0.56
N HIS A 3 -26.55 7.00 -0.72
CA HIS A 3 -26.52 8.32 -1.36
C HIS A 3 -26.10 9.49 -0.44
N ARG A 4 -25.79 9.26 0.84
CA ARG A 4 -25.46 10.35 1.79
C ARG A 4 -24.02 10.33 2.33
N PHE A 5 -23.20 9.34 1.95
CA PHE A 5 -21.83 9.25 2.45
C PHE A 5 -20.86 10.17 1.72
N TRP A 6 -21.16 10.54 0.46
CA TRP A 6 -20.21 11.23 -0.43
C TRP A 6 -20.35 12.76 -0.46
N ASP A 7 -21.39 13.31 0.16
CA ASP A 7 -21.78 14.72 -0.03
C ASP A 7 -20.94 15.73 0.79
N ASN A 8 -20.01 15.27 1.63
CA ASN A 8 -19.29 16.12 2.60
C ASN A 8 -17.75 16.03 2.54
N LEU A 9 -17.17 15.58 1.42
CA LEU A 9 -15.71 15.49 1.31
C LEU A 9 -15.08 16.87 1.11
N SER A 10 -13.99 17.13 1.84
CA SER A 10 -13.17 18.35 1.72
C SER A 10 -12.68 18.53 0.29
N THR A 11 -12.87 19.72 -0.28
CA THR A 11 -12.52 20.01 -1.69
C THR A 11 -11.16 20.67 -1.89
N SER A 12 -10.38 20.92 -0.82
CA SER A 12 -9.07 21.57 -0.92
C SER A 12 -7.95 20.55 -0.69
N PHE A 13 -7.62 19.79 -1.73
CA PHE A 13 -6.50 18.87 -1.71
C PHE A 13 -5.19 19.55 -2.16
N PRO A 14 -4.02 19.13 -1.64
CA PRO A 14 -2.72 19.65 -2.07
C PRO A 14 -2.28 19.14 -3.44
N TRP A 15 -2.99 18.18 -4.04
CA TRP A 15 -2.67 17.57 -5.34
C TRP A 15 -3.50 18.12 -6.49
N ARG A 16 -2.92 18.03 -7.70
CA ARG A 16 -3.62 18.24 -8.96
C ARG A 16 -4.09 16.90 -9.53
N ARG A 17 -5.41 16.68 -9.61
CA ARG A 17 -6.00 15.49 -10.26
C ARG A 17 -5.45 15.28 -11.68
N GLY A 18 -5.27 14.02 -12.07
CA GLY A 18 -4.68 13.58 -13.33
C GLY A 18 -3.16 13.77 -13.42
N SER A 19 -2.51 14.20 -12.34
CA SER A 19 -1.06 14.39 -12.27
C SER A 19 -0.46 13.56 -11.13
N PRO A 20 0.77 13.03 -11.27
CA PRO A 20 1.47 12.40 -10.15
C PRO A 20 1.67 13.37 -8.99
N PHE A 21 1.30 12.94 -7.78
CA PHE A 21 1.58 13.61 -6.52
C PHE A 21 2.47 12.72 -5.66
N GLN A 22 3.65 13.23 -5.29
CA GLN A 22 4.67 12.46 -4.57
C GLN A 22 4.33 12.35 -3.08
N GLN A 23 4.56 11.19 -2.48
CA GLN A 23 4.39 10.97 -1.04
C GLN A 23 5.59 10.21 -0.45
N PRO A 24 5.86 10.32 0.86
CA PRO A 24 6.85 9.47 1.52
C PRO A 24 6.34 8.02 1.60
N TYR A 25 7.26 7.11 1.90
CA TYR A 25 6.94 5.83 2.54
C TYR A 25 7.48 5.84 3.97
N HIS A 26 7.17 4.83 4.77
CA HIS A 26 7.44 4.79 6.19
C HIS A 26 8.19 3.53 6.57
N VAL A 27 9.22 3.68 7.41
CA VAL A 27 10.01 2.57 7.94
C VAL A 27 9.93 2.62 9.46
N PHE A 28 9.65 1.49 10.08
CA PHE A 28 9.65 1.38 11.54
C PHE A 28 11.08 1.40 12.08
N SER A 29 11.33 2.27 13.05
CA SER A 29 12.57 2.42 13.79
C SER A 29 12.46 1.68 15.11
N GLU A 30 13.29 0.66 15.29
CA GLU A 30 13.35 -0.08 16.55
C GLU A 30 13.92 0.76 17.70
N SER A 31 14.73 1.79 17.41
CA SER A 31 15.39 2.59 18.44
C SER A 31 14.44 3.49 19.22
N ASP A 32 13.39 3.99 18.58
CA ASP A 32 12.39 4.86 19.19
C ASP A 32 10.96 4.30 19.09
N GLN A 33 10.80 3.09 18.53
CA GLN A 33 9.53 2.39 18.40
C GLN A 33 8.48 3.19 17.62
N THR A 34 8.92 3.89 16.55
CA THR A 34 8.04 4.74 15.73
C THR A 34 8.26 4.57 14.24
N TRP A 35 7.23 4.87 13.45
CA TRP A 35 7.29 4.91 11.99
C TRP A 35 7.85 6.26 11.52
N HIS A 36 8.94 6.24 10.75
CA HIS A 36 9.55 7.46 10.21
C HIS A 36 9.30 7.61 8.72
N PRO A 37 8.95 8.81 8.24
CA PRO A 37 8.81 9.07 6.82
C PRO A 37 10.18 9.07 6.14
N VAL A 38 10.26 8.41 4.99
CA VAL A 38 11.42 8.35 4.12
C VAL A 38 11.02 8.86 2.75
N LYS A 39 11.79 9.83 2.24
CA LYS A 39 11.59 10.35 0.88
C LYS A 39 12.20 9.37 -0.13
N PRO A 40 11.42 8.90 -1.13
CA PRO A 40 11.96 8.05 -2.18
C PRO A 40 13.14 8.72 -2.87
N THR A 41 14.28 8.02 -2.92
CA THR A 41 15.49 8.55 -3.55
C THR A 41 15.68 7.88 -4.90
N ARG A 42 15.47 8.63 -6.00
CA ARG A 42 15.63 8.15 -7.38
C ARG A 42 17.05 7.66 -7.74
N ARG A 43 18.06 7.91 -6.88
CA ARG A 43 19.49 7.77 -7.17
C ARG A 43 20.19 6.63 -6.41
N ARG A 44 19.50 5.56 -6.03
CA ARG A 44 20.23 4.33 -5.63
C ARG A 44 20.82 3.67 -6.88
N SER A 45 22.14 3.47 -6.87
CA SER A 45 22.83 2.69 -7.89
C SER A 45 22.34 1.25 -7.85
N ALA A 46 21.91 0.71 -8.99
CA ALA A 46 21.44 -0.67 -9.13
C ALA A 46 22.43 -1.75 -8.64
N THR A 47 23.69 -1.37 -8.38
CA THR A 47 24.80 -2.24 -7.98
C THR A 47 24.85 -2.55 -6.49
N SER A 48 24.02 -1.90 -5.65
CA SER A 48 24.03 -2.09 -4.19
C SER A 48 22.79 -2.81 -3.63
N ASP A 49 21.81 -3.12 -4.47
CA ASP A 49 20.62 -3.85 -4.03
C ASP A 49 20.91 -5.36 -4.02
N PRO A 50 20.43 -6.12 -3.03
CA PRO A 50 20.45 -7.58 -3.11
C PRO A 50 19.85 -8.03 -4.45
N TYR A 51 20.40 -9.11 -5.01
CA TYR A 51 19.93 -9.66 -6.27
C TYR A 51 18.53 -10.26 -6.07
N ILE A 52 17.49 -9.42 -6.17
CA ILE A 52 16.10 -9.86 -6.15
C ILE A 52 15.75 -10.30 -7.55
N SER A 53 15.44 -11.58 -7.67
CA SER A 53 15.22 -12.26 -8.95
C SER A 53 13.74 -12.34 -9.31
N SER A 54 12.87 -12.43 -8.31
CA SER A 54 11.41 -12.43 -8.41
C SER A 54 10.77 -11.89 -7.12
N PHE A 55 9.50 -11.52 -7.21
CA PHE A 55 8.65 -11.25 -6.06
C PHE A 55 7.21 -11.69 -6.37
N THR A 56 6.42 -11.92 -5.33
CA THR A 56 5.00 -12.22 -5.39
C THR A 56 4.18 -10.98 -5.00
N VAL A 57 3.04 -10.76 -5.64
CA VAL A 57 2.08 -9.71 -5.24
C VAL A 57 0.84 -10.38 -4.65
N LEU A 58 0.51 -10.01 -3.42
CA LEU A 58 -0.75 -10.34 -2.76
C LEU A 58 -1.65 -9.10 -2.84
N SER A 59 -2.85 -9.23 -3.40
CA SER A 59 -3.78 -8.10 -3.51
C SER A 59 -5.14 -8.47 -2.92
N TRP A 60 -5.69 -7.59 -2.08
CA TRP A 60 -6.96 -7.83 -1.41
C TRP A 60 -7.73 -6.53 -1.11
N ASN A 61 -8.98 -6.46 -1.56
CA ASN A 61 -9.96 -5.52 -1.03
C ASN A 61 -10.52 -6.06 0.30
N ILE A 62 -10.32 -5.33 1.40
CA ILE A 62 -10.67 -5.78 2.76
C ILE A 62 -12.11 -5.45 3.18
N ASP A 63 -12.88 -4.78 2.32
CA ASP A 63 -14.31 -4.41 2.50
C ASP A 63 -14.56 -3.64 3.80
N PHE A 64 -14.33 -2.32 3.81
CA PHE A 64 -14.45 -1.46 5.01
C PHE A 64 -15.91 -1.27 5.48
N MET A 65 -16.87 -1.65 4.64
CA MET A 65 -18.30 -1.41 4.89
C MET A 65 -18.94 -2.44 5.82
N ARG A 66 -18.18 -3.44 6.30
CA ARG A 66 -18.70 -4.47 7.20
C ARG A 66 -18.59 -4.10 8.66
N ILE A 67 -19.46 -4.71 9.46
CA ILE A 67 -19.40 -4.66 10.92
C ILE A 67 -18.10 -5.30 11.44
N LEU A 68 -17.70 -4.92 12.66
CA LEU A 68 -16.49 -5.40 13.33
C LEU A 68 -15.21 -5.11 12.52
N PRO A 69 -14.97 -3.84 12.13
CA PRO A 69 -13.88 -3.49 11.22
C PRO A 69 -12.52 -3.94 11.77
N ASP A 70 -12.22 -3.62 13.02
CA ASP A 70 -10.93 -3.93 13.64
C ASP A 70 -10.69 -5.44 13.81
N GLU A 71 -11.71 -6.20 14.25
CA GLU A 71 -11.60 -7.66 14.39
C GLU A 71 -11.38 -8.32 13.03
N ARG A 72 -12.07 -7.85 11.98
CA ARG A 72 -11.88 -8.33 10.62
C ARG A 72 -10.48 -8.01 10.11
N MET A 73 -9.96 -6.82 10.38
CA MET A 73 -8.61 -6.47 9.96
C MET A 73 -7.56 -7.33 10.66
N ARG A 74 -7.67 -7.57 11.96
CA ARG A 74 -6.77 -8.49 12.69
C ARG A 74 -6.82 -9.90 12.09
N ALA A 75 -8.01 -10.44 11.85
CA ALA A 75 -8.17 -11.75 11.22
C ALA A 75 -7.62 -11.79 9.79
N ALA A 76 -7.76 -10.70 9.02
CA ALA A 76 -7.19 -10.58 7.69
C ALA A 76 -5.65 -10.58 7.72
N LEU A 77 -5.03 -9.88 8.69
CA LEU A 77 -3.58 -9.88 8.87
C LEU A 77 -3.05 -11.24 9.32
N ASP A 78 -3.75 -11.94 10.21
CA ASP A 78 -3.41 -13.32 10.59
C ASP A 78 -3.43 -14.24 9.37
N HIS A 79 -4.45 -14.10 8.51
CA HIS A 79 -4.53 -14.86 7.27
C HIS A 79 -3.41 -14.51 6.28
N LEU A 80 -3.14 -13.22 6.07
CA LEU A 80 -2.06 -12.76 5.19
C LEU A 80 -0.70 -13.26 5.66
N ARG A 81 -0.45 -13.29 6.97
CA ARG A 81 0.80 -13.79 7.55
C ARG A 81 1.06 -15.25 7.18
N LEU A 82 0.02 -16.09 7.08
CA LEU A 82 0.17 -17.48 6.61
C LEU A 82 0.67 -17.55 5.16
N HIS A 83 0.20 -16.65 4.29
CA HIS A 83 0.67 -16.56 2.89
C HIS A 83 2.05 -15.93 2.78
N VAL A 84 2.39 -15.03 3.70
CA VAL A 84 3.74 -14.47 3.83
C VAL A 84 4.75 -15.56 4.17
N ASN A 85 4.41 -16.44 5.11
CA ASN A 85 5.30 -17.50 5.58
C ASN A 85 5.27 -18.79 4.74
N GLY A 86 4.20 -19.03 3.97
CA GLY A 86 3.82 -20.36 3.47
C GLY A 86 4.60 -20.97 2.29
N ASN A 87 5.64 -20.31 1.74
CA ASN A 87 6.24 -20.71 0.46
C ASN A 87 7.72 -21.15 0.53
N VAL A 88 8.21 -21.68 1.65
CA VAL A 88 9.58 -22.23 1.70
C VAL A 88 9.60 -23.65 1.13
N SER A 89 9.63 -23.80 -0.20
CA SER A 89 9.86 -25.10 -0.85
C SER A 89 11.33 -25.52 -0.67
N SER A 90 11.53 -26.61 0.08
CA SER A 90 12.80 -27.01 0.70
C SER A 90 13.81 -27.75 -0.21
N GLU A 91 13.81 -27.53 -1.52
CA GLU A 91 14.63 -28.39 -2.40
C GLU A 91 15.75 -27.69 -3.18
N HIS A 92 15.66 -26.38 -3.47
CA HIS A 92 16.74 -25.61 -4.11
C HIS A 92 16.97 -24.31 -3.31
N GLU A 93 18.19 -23.73 -3.38
CA GLU A 93 18.58 -22.54 -2.62
C GLU A 93 17.41 -21.55 -2.49
N PRO A 94 17.05 -21.09 -1.28
CA PRO A 94 15.85 -20.29 -1.10
C PRO A 94 16.09 -18.91 -1.70
N ASP A 95 15.66 -18.72 -2.96
CA ASP A 95 15.34 -17.38 -3.43
C ASP A 95 14.25 -16.89 -2.47
N ILE A 96 14.58 -15.87 -1.66
CA ILE A 96 13.66 -15.34 -0.65
C ILE A 96 12.41 -14.88 -1.41
N ASP A 97 11.25 -15.50 -1.14
CA ASP A 97 9.98 -15.11 -1.78
C ASP A 97 9.51 -13.77 -1.20
N HIS A 98 10.01 -12.68 -1.77
CA HIS A 98 9.60 -11.33 -1.44
C HIS A 98 8.13 -11.15 -1.80
N LYS A 99 7.30 -10.79 -0.82
CA LYS A 99 5.86 -10.60 -1.03
C LYS A 99 5.48 -9.15 -0.83
N ILE A 100 4.95 -8.51 -1.85
CA ILE A 100 4.36 -7.17 -1.76
C ILE A 100 2.87 -7.34 -1.52
N ILE A 101 2.32 -6.62 -0.54
CA ILE A 101 0.89 -6.67 -0.22
C ILE A 101 0.24 -5.37 -0.68
N MET A 102 -0.84 -5.46 -1.45
CA MET A 102 -1.66 -4.36 -1.93
C MET A 102 -3.05 -4.47 -1.32
N LEU A 103 -3.44 -3.49 -0.51
CA LEU A 103 -4.74 -3.47 0.12
C LEU A 103 -5.59 -2.31 -0.41
N ASN A 104 -6.87 -2.58 -0.64
CA ASN A 104 -7.89 -1.61 -1.02
C ASN A 104 -8.96 -1.56 0.06
N GLU A 105 -9.71 -0.45 0.09
CA GLU A 105 -10.75 -0.22 1.10
C GLU A 105 -10.18 -0.21 2.52
N MET A 106 -9.00 0.39 2.68
CA MET A 106 -8.36 0.58 3.99
C MET A 106 -8.94 1.79 4.69
N THR A 107 -9.12 1.74 6.01
CA THR A 107 -9.45 2.89 6.88
C THR A 107 -8.27 3.33 7.74
N ASP A 108 -8.37 4.48 8.42
CA ASP A 108 -7.34 4.90 9.38
C ASP A 108 -7.16 3.91 10.55
N SER A 109 -8.25 3.28 11.03
CA SER A 109 -8.16 2.24 12.07
C SER A 109 -7.37 1.03 11.57
N ASP A 110 -7.60 0.62 10.32
CA ASP A 110 -6.87 -0.50 9.71
C ASP A 110 -5.38 -0.18 9.58
N LEU A 111 -5.02 1.06 9.22
CA LEU A 111 -3.62 1.51 9.18
C LEU A 111 -2.97 1.48 10.56
N GLN A 112 -3.69 1.85 11.63
CA GLN A 112 -3.19 1.75 13.01
C GLN A 112 -2.94 0.29 13.42
N ILE A 113 -3.86 -0.62 13.07
CA ILE A 113 -3.71 -2.05 13.35
C ILE A 113 -2.52 -2.64 12.59
N ILE A 114 -2.33 -2.25 11.32
CA ILE A 114 -1.16 -2.64 10.51
C ILE A 114 0.14 -2.16 11.18
N GLN A 115 0.18 -0.89 11.58
CA GLN A 115 1.36 -0.28 12.22
C GLN A 115 1.73 -0.97 13.54
N SER A 116 0.77 -1.60 14.24
CA SER A 116 0.99 -2.26 15.52
C SER A 116 1.43 -3.72 15.40
N GLN A 117 1.51 -4.30 14.20
CA GLN A 117 1.92 -5.70 14.05
C GLN A 117 3.44 -5.85 14.03
N ASP A 118 3.99 -6.64 14.96
CA ASP A 118 5.43 -6.89 15.07
C ASP A 118 6.04 -7.40 13.76
N TRP A 119 5.37 -8.34 13.07
CA TRP A 119 5.88 -8.91 11.81
C TRP A 119 5.92 -7.88 10.67
N ILE A 120 4.98 -6.93 10.68
CA ILE A 120 4.96 -5.82 9.71
C ILE A 120 6.07 -4.83 10.03
N GLN A 121 6.20 -4.46 11.30
CA GLN A 121 7.28 -3.59 11.78
C GLN A 121 8.67 -4.18 11.47
N GLN A 122 8.83 -5.49 11.52
CA GLN A 122 10.11 -6.17 11.25
C GLN A 122 10.40 -6.30 9.76
N GLU A 123 9.41 -6.70 8.96
CA GLU A 123 9.64 -7.17 7.59
C GLU A 123 9.26 -6.16 6.50
N PHE A 124 8.40 -5.18 6.82
CA PHE A 124 7.79 -4.30 5.83
C PHE A 124 8.08 -2.81 6.05
N GLN A 125 7.94 -2.07 4.96
CA GLN A 125 7.84 -0.62 4.88
C GLN A 125 6.46 -0.28 4.28
N LEU A 126 5.86 0.82 4.74
CA LEU A 126 4.47 1.17 4.46
C LEU A 126 4.38 2.42 3.58
N THR A 127 3.51 2.42 2.56
CA THR A 127 3.24 3.66 1.81
C THR A 127 2.44 4.67 2.63
N ASP A 128 1.55 4.19 3.51
CA ASP A 128 0.60 5.02 4.24
C ASP A 128 0.54 4.60 5.71
N ILE A 129 0.58 5.58 6.61
CA ILE A 129 0.34 5.42 8.06
C ILE A 129 -0.89 6.21 8.53
N SER A 130 -1.49 6.99 7.62
CA SER A 130 -2.73 7.73 7.77
C SER A 130 -3.37 7.95 6.39
N SER A 131 -4.60 8.45 6.37
CA SER A 131 -5.36 8.85 5.19
C SER A 131 -4.90 10.14 4.50
N GLU A 132 -3.79 10.76 4.95
CA GLU A 132 -3.33 12.09 4.50
C GLU A 132 -3.20 12.24 2.96
N TYR A 133 -2.83 11.17 2.27
CA TYR A 133 -2.57 11.17 0.83
C TYR A 133 -3.71 10.56 0.01
N TRP A 134 -4.79 10.10 0.63
CA TRP A 134 -5.90 9.48 -0.07
C TRP A 134 -6.83 10.54 -0.67
N GLU A 135 -7.48 10.22 -1.80
CA GLU A 135 -8.56 11.07 -2.32
C GLU A 135 -9.77 11.17 -1.36
N SER A 136 -9.94 10.22 -0.45
CA SER A 136 -10.99 10.20 0.57
C SER A 136 -10.39 10.16 1.98
N ASP A 137 -11.05 10.84 2.92
CA ASP A 137 -10.79 10.73 4.36
C ASP A 137 -11.45 9.50 5.02
N VAL A 138 -12.23 8.71 4.25
CA VAL A 138 -12.95 7.54 4.77
C VAL A 138 -12.20 6.25 4.47
N TYR A 139 -11.69 6.11 3.24
CA TYR A 139 -10.92 4.92 2.85
C TYR A 139 -9.94 5.20 1.73
N GLY A 140 -9.00 4.27 1.53
CA GLY A 140 -8.09 4.32 0.39
C GLY A 140 -7.36 3.02 0.16
N THR A 141 -6.11 3.14 -0.28
CA THR A 141 -5.24 2.01 -0.60
C THR A 141 -3.93 2.11 0.15
N CYS A 142 -3.31 0.99 0.44
CA CYS A 142 -1.98 0.91 1.04
C CYS A 142 -1.15 -0.20 0.38
N MET A 143 0.15 0.01 0.23
CA MET A 143 1.09 -1.04 -0.11
C MET A 143 2.08 -1.29 1.04
N LEU A 144 2.27 -2.57 1.35
CA LEU A 144 3.33 -3.05 2.23
C LEU A 144 4.40 -3.66 1.32
N VAL A 145 5.61 -3.11 1.37
CA VAL A 145 6.75 -3.59 0.58
C VAL A 145 7.76 -4.20 1.53
N PRO A 146 8.41 -5.33 1.20
CA PRO A 146 9.47 -5.87 2.05
C PRO A 146 10.61 -4.87 2.24
N LYS A 147 11.17 -4.75 3.46
CA LYS A 147 12.33 -3.88 3.74
C LYS A 147 13.58 -4.26 2.96
N SER A 148 13.66 -5.51 2.52
CA SER A 148 14.71 -6.02 1.64
C SER A 148 14.66 -5.48 0.22
N MET A 149 13.54 -4.87 -0.20
CA MET A 149 13.40 -4.21 -1.50
C MET A 149 13.59 -2.71 -1.38
N ALA A 150 14.46 -2.10 -2.19
CA ALA A 150 14.57 -0.64 -2.22
C ALA A 150 13.39 0.00 -2.98
N ILE A 151 12.67 0.90 -2.30
CA ILE A 151 11.69 1.80 -2.92
C ILE A 151 12.42 3.02 -3.50
N THR A 152 12.15 3.32 -4.77
CA THR A 152 12.81 4.41 -5.52
C THR A 152 11.89 5.58 -5.84
N ASP A 153 10.58 5.35 -5.88
CA ASP A 153 9.55 6.36 -6.13
C ASP A 153 8.23 5.88 -5.49
N VAL A 154 7.45 6.81 -4.91
CA VAL A 154 6.09 6.56 -4.41
C VAL A 154 5.25 7.79 -4.73
N PHE A 155 4.14 7.58 -5.43
CA PHE A 155 3.26 8.66 -5.82
C PHE A 155 1.83 8.17 -6.06
N ARG A 156 0.87 9.09 -5.97
CA ARG A 156 -0.52 8.86 -6.34
C ARG A 156 -0.90 9.63 -7.59
N VAL A 157 -1.84 9.08 -8.34
CA VAL A 157 -2.57 9.81 -9.38
C VAL A 157 -4.03 9.81 -8.97
N HIS A 158 -4.51 10.97 -8.54
CA HIS A 158 -5.90 11.20 -8.19
C HIS A 158 -6.73 11.36 -9.47
N TYR A 159 -7.80 10.59 -9.64
CA TYR A 159 -8.53 10.59 -10.90
C TYR A 159 -9.28 11.90 -11.14
N THR A 160 -9.27 12.37 -12.39
CA THR A 160 -10.02 13.58 -12.77
C THR A 160 -11.53 13.36 -12.78
N GLN A 161 -11.96 12.12 -12.98
CA GLN A 161 -13.35 11.69 -13.02
C GLN A 161 -13.52 10.54 -12.04
N THR A 162 -14.07 10.85 -10.88
CA THR A 162 -14.40 9.86 -9.85
C THR A 162 -15.57 10.37 -9.02
N ASP A 163 -16.55 9.49 -8.80
CA ASP A 163 -17.69 9.71 -7.90
C ASP A 163 -17.47 9.04 -6.55
N MET A 164 -16.54 8.08 -6.48
CA MET A 164 -16.19 7.31 -5.29
C MET A 164 -14.78 7.62 -4.81
N SER A 165 -14.27 8.84 -5.03
CA SER A 165 -12.99 9.31 -4.50
C SER A 165 -11.85 8.31 -4.71
N ARG A 166 -11.69 7.89 -5.97
CA ARG A 166 -10.70 6.89 -6.38
C ARG A 166 -9.40 7.54 -6.80
N ASP A 167 -8.30 6.89 -6.45
CA ASP A 167 -6.96 7.21 -6.92
C ASP A 167 -6.19 5.93 -7.28
N ALA A 168 -4.98 6.11 -7.82
CA ALA A 168 -4.03 5.03 -8.05
C ALA A 168 -2.73 5.32 -7.30
N LEU A 169 -2.32 4.39 -6.45
CA LEU A 169 -1.05 4.42 -5.73
C LEU A 169 0.01 3.64 -6.52
N PHE A 170 1.14 4.28 -6.76
CA PHE A 170 2.28 3.72 -7.47
C PHE A 170 3.50 3.61 -6.57
N VAL A 171 4.21 2.48 -6.68
CA VAL A 171 5.48 2.23 -6.01
C VAL A 171 6.48 1.71 -7.04
N GLU A 172 7.69 2.27 -7.05
CA GLU A 172 8.79 1.78 -7.90
C GLU A 172 9.84 1.04 -7.07
N VAL A 173 10.18 -0.17 -7.48
CA VAL A 173 11.22 -1.01 -6.88
C VAL A 173 12.25 -1.45 -7.94
N TYR A 174 13.42 -1.93 -7.50
CA TYR A 174 14.37 -2.60 -8.39
C TYR A 174 14.14 -4.12 -8.41
N LEU A 175 14.22 -4.69 -9.62
CA LEU A 175 14.24 -6.12 -9.87
C LEU A 175 15.32 -6.40 -10.91
N ARG A 176 16.33 -7.20 -10.57
CA ARG A 176 17.49 -7.50 -11.47
C ARG A 176 18.08 -6.23 -12.12
N GLY A 177 18.26 -5.17 -11.33
CA GLY A 177 18.80 -3.88 -11.77
C GLY A 177 17.88 -3.05 -12.68
N LYS A 178 16.64 -3.48 -12.90
CA LYS A 178 15.61 -2.75 -13.67
C LYS A 178 14.55 -2.20 -12.73
N LYS A 179 13.98 -1.04 -13.07
CA LYS A 179 12.85 -0.50 -12.34
C LYS A 179 11.57 -1.24 -12.73
N VAL A 180 10.81 -1.65 -11.72
CA VAL A 180 9.46 -2.19 -11.86
C VAL A 180 8.52 -1.26 -11.10
N ARG A 181 7.47 -0.80 -11.79
CA ARG A 181 6.43 0.03 -11.19
C ARG A 181 5.21 -0.82 -10.90
N LEU A 182 4.84 -0.85 -9.61
CA LEU A 182 3.63 -1.46 -9.12
C LEU A 182 2.54 -0.39 -9.01
N CYS A 183 1.29 -0.79 -9.24
CA CYS A 183 0.12 0.08 -9.13
C CYS A 183 -0.99 -0.67 -8.41
N THR A 184 -1.53 -0.07 -7.35
CA THR A 184 -2.80 -0.51 -6.75
C THR A 184 -3.83 0.60 -6.94
N THR A 185 -5.04 0.20 -7.31
CA THR A 185 -6.18 1.10 -7.43
C THR A 185 -7.45 0.32 -7.17
N HIS A 186 -8.45 1.00 -6.62
CA HIS A 186 -9.83 0.53 -6.62
C HIS A 186 -10.58 1.41 -7.63
N LEU A 187 -11.04 0.83 -8.74
CA LEU A 187 -11.78 1.57 -9.75
C LEU A 187 -13.19 1.94 -9.26
N GLU A 188 -13.88 2.77 -10.03
CA GLU A 188 -15.30 3.05 -9.79
C GLU A 188 -16.10 1.76 -9.66
N SER A 189 -16.89 1.67 -8.59
CA SER A 189 -17.74 0.51 -8.34
C SER A 189 -19.11 0.74 -9.01
N LEU A 190 -19.90 -0.33 -9.15
CA LEU A 190 -21.21 -0.33 -9.82
C LEU A 190 -21.14 -0.14 -11.33
N VAL A 191 -22.26 -0.37 -12.01
CA VAL A 191 -22.37 -0.23 -13.46
C VAL A 191 -22.10 1.23 -13.82
N ALA A 192 -20.99 1.46 -14.54
CA ALA A 192 -20.72 2.75 -15.13
C ALA A 192 -21.89 3.14 -16.05
N ARG A 193 -22.40 4.36 -15.89
CA ARG A 193 -23.21 5.02 -16.92
C ARG A 193 -22.28 5.98 -17.66
N PRO A 194 -21.47 5.50 -18.62
CA PRO A 194 -20.65 6.40 -19.41
C PRO A 194 -21.57 7.42 -20.14
N PRO A 195 -21.09 8.66 -20.36
CA PRO A 195 -21.84 9.70 -21.05
C PRO A 195 -22.19 9.34 -22.49
#